data_AF-A0A4Q0TX85-F1
#
_entry.id   AF-A0A4Q0TX85-F1
#
_cell.length_a   1.000
_cell.length_b   1.000
_cell.length_c   1.000
_cell.angle_alpha   90.00
_cell.angle_beta   90.00
_cell.angle_gamma   90.00
#
_symmetry.space_group_name_H-M   'P 1'
#
loop_
_entity.id
_entity.type
_entity.pdbx_description
1 polymer ?
#
loop_
_entity_poly.entity_id
_entity_poly.type
_entity_poly.pdbx_seq_one_letter_code
_entity_poly.pdbx_strand_id
1 'polypeptide(L)'
;MKKIHVSAILLLLVVMSSCASLLADFRNSQLMGIQKGMTQQEVKTILGEPNYRRFDGGMEEWEYRGYLSKAGPSVICVNFIDNRVIGLDSFKDGAPTVPPAPSFSLGIGGTVSASEVGHSYSYRAMRNDEFARFLNDAKSKTFDSDRTDFIEKAASSTGFTSEQCRRLIKLYSFDDDRTKVLKILYPSVVDKDNFSIAVDELDFLSNRSTVKDFVKNYNRTK
;
A
#
# COMPACT_ATOMS: atom_id res chain seq x y z
N MET A 1 -6.28 58.09 -19.90
CA MET A 1 -7.36 57.14 -19.54
C MET A 1 -7.25 55.77 -20.20
N LYS A 2 -6.64 55.58 -21.39
CA LYS A 2 -6.51 54.25 -22.03
C LYS A 2 -5.61 53.24 -21.29
N LYS A 3 -4.56 53.69 -20.59
CA LYS A 3 -3.60 52.80 -19.88
C LYS A 3 -4.17 52.16 -18.61
N ILE A 4 -5.17 52.78 -18.00
CA ILE A 4 -5.78 52.32 -16.74
C ILE A 4 -6.71 51.12 -17.02
N HIS A 5 -7.42 51.15 -18.15
CA HIS A 5 -8.27 50.04 -18.58
C HIS A 5 -7.49 48.78 -18.98
N VAL A 6 -6.32 48.93 -19.61
CA VAL A 6 -5.47 47.77 -19.99
C VAL A 6 -4.91 47.07 -18.75
N SER A 7 -4.52 47.83 -17.72
CA SER A 7 -4.05 47.27 -16.45
C SER A 7 -5.15 46.56 -15.67
N ALA A 8 -6.38 47.07 -15.71
CA ALA A 8 -7.54 46.44 -15.05
C ALA A 8 -7.96 45.13 -15.73
N ILE A 9 -7.83 45.04 -17.07
CA ILE A 9 -8.13 43.81 -17.83
C ILE A 9 -7.07 42.73 -17.57
N LEU A 10 -5.79 43.10 -17.43
CA LEU A 10 -4.73 42.15 -17.12
C LEU A 10 -4.84 41.58 -15.69
N LEU A 11 -5.28 42.39 -14.73
CA LEU A 11 -5.57 41.95 -13.36
C LEU A 11 -6.82 41.04 -13.28
N LEU A 12 -7.84 41.27 -14.12
CA LEU A 12 -9.04 40.43 -14.17
C LEU A 12 -8.75 39.01 -14.72
N LEU A 13 -7.78 38.85 -15.63
CA LEU A 13 -7.37 37.55 -16.17
C LEU A 13 -6.58 36.69 -15.18
N VAL A 14 -5.85 37.31 -14.24
CA VAL A 14 -5.09 36.59 -13.19
C VAL A 14 -6.01 36.05 -12.08
N VAL A 15 -7.21 36.64 -11.90
CA VAL A 15 -8.18 36.22 -10.87
C VAL A 15 -9.07 35.04 -11.30
N MET A 16 -9.03 34.62 -12.57
CA MET A 16 -9.75 33.43 -13.05
C MET A 16 -8.97 32.11 -12.89
N SER A 17 -7.86 32.11 -12.14
CA SER A 17 -7.28 30.89 -11.55
C SER A 17 -8.15 30.38 -10.39
N SER A 18 -9.47 30.37 -10.59
CA SER A 18 -10.38 29.66 -9.71
C SER A 18 -10.14 28.18 -9.96
N CYS A 19 -9.57 27.48 -8.97
CA CYS A 19 -9.59 26.02 -8.92
C CYS A 19 -11.06 25.60 -8.77
N ALA A 20 -11.83 25.67 -9.84
CA ALA A 20 -13.10 24.99 -9.93
C ALA A 20 -12.76 23.50 -9.83
N SER A 21 -13.17 22.87 -8.73
CA SER A 21 -13.17 21.42 -8.57
C SER A 21 -14.15 20.82 -9.57
N LEU A 22 -13.79 20.84 -10.85
CA LEU A 22 -14.45 20.03 -11.87
C LEU A 22 -14.27 18.58 -11.43
N LEU A 23 -15.36 17.81 -11.45
CA LEU A 23 -15.27 16.37 -11.33
C LEU A 23 -14.33 15.89 -12.44
N ALA A 24 -13.22 15.26 -12.07
CA ALA A 24 -12.25 14.77 -13.02
C ALA A 24 -12.91 13.68 -13.90
N ASP A 25 -12.75 13.79 -15.21
CA ASP A 25 -13.20 12.77 -16.15
C ASP A 25 -11.99 11.95 -16.62
N PHE A 26 -11.97 10.69 -16.25
CA PHE A 26 -10.87 9.76 -16.51
C PHE A 26 -11.20 8.86 -17.69
N ARG A 27 -10.24 8.75 -18.62
CA ARG A 27 -10.28 7.76 -19.68
C ARG A 27 -9.80 6.42 -19.14
N ASN A 28 -10.47 5.34 -19.54
CA ASN A 28 -10.00 3.99 -19.24
C ASN A 28 -8.55 3.75 -19.71
N SER A 29 -8.13 4.39 -20.82
CA SER A 29 -6.75 4.31 -21.31
C SER A 29 -5.73 4.99 -20.39
N GLN A 30 -6.10 6.05 -19.66
CA GLN A 30 -5.22 6.65 -18.65
C GLN A 30 -4.97 5.67 -17.51
N LEU A 31 -6.03 4.99 -17.05
CA LEU A 31 -5.93 3.98 -16.00
C LEU A 31 -5.01 2.82 -16.40
N MET A 32 -5.18 2.28 -17.60
CA MET A 32 -4.32 1.21 -18.16
C MET A 32 -2.88 1.67 -18.38
N GLY A 33 -2.65 2.98 -18.46
CA GLY A 33 -1.32 3.58 -18.54
C GLY A 33 -0.58 3.53 -17.22
N ILE A 34 -1.26 3.42 -16.08
CA ILE A 34 -0.61 3.28 -14.77
C ILE A 34 -0.12 1.85 -14.60
N GLN A 35 1.18 1.69 -14.39
CA GLN A 35 1.82 0.38 -14.22
C GLN A 35 2.63 0.32 -12.93
N LYS A 36 2.80 -0.90 -12.42
CA LYS A 36 3.68 -1.17 -11.28
C LYS A 36 5.08 -0.59 -11.55
N GLY A 37 5.66 0.06 -10.54
CA GLY A 37 6.99 0.66 -10.59
C GLY A 37 7.03 2.13 -11.01
N MET A 38 5.94 2.67 -11.60
CA MET A 38 5.83 4.09 -11.96
C MET A 38 6.00 4.99 -10.74
N THR A 39 6.57 6.17 -10.95
CA THR A 39 6.77 7.17 -9.91
C THR A 39 5.50 7.97 -9.62
N GLN A 40 5.41 8.58 -8.44
CA GLN A 40 4.30 9.49 -8.12
C GLN A 40 4.18 10.63 -9.16
N GLN A 41 5.30 11.12 -9.69
CA GLN A 41 5.29 12.18 -10.70
C GLN A 41 4.72 11.70 -12.06
N GLU A 42 5.03 10.47 -12.47
CA GLU A 42 4.43 9.86 -13.65
C GLU A 42 2.92 9.67 -13.45
N VAL A 43 2.49 9.21 -12.27
CA VAL A 43 1.07 9.10 -11.93
C VAL A 43 0.38 10.46 -11.96
N LYS A 44 0.98 11.51 -11.38
CA LYS A 44 0.45 12.90 -11.46
C LYS A 44 0.32 13.39 -12.90
N THR A 45 1.25 13.02 -13.76
CA THR A 45 1.20 13.41 -15.17
C THR A 45 0.00 12.76 -15.89
N ILE A 46 -0.39 11.56 -15.46
CA ILE A 46 -1.48 10.77 -16.07
C ILE A 46 -2.84 11.11 -15.46
N LEU A 47 -2.94 11.21 -14.12
CA LEU A 47 -4.19 11.35 -13.37
C LEU A 47 -4.40 12.74 -12.74
N GLY A 48 -3.36 13.58 -12.70
CA GLY A 48 -3.39 14.86 -12.01
C GLY A 48 -3.20 14.76 -10.50
N GLU A 49 -3.59 15.81 -9.78
CA GLU A 49 -3.55 15.84 -8.32
C GLU A 49 -4.67 14.98 -7.72
N PRO A 50 -4.39 14.18 -6.67
CA PRO A 50 -5.39 13.34 -6.03
C PRO A 50 -6.40 14.16 -5.21
N ASN A 51 -7.60 13.62 -5.03
CA ASN A 51 -8.62 14.21 -4.16
C ASN A 51 -8.27 14.01 -2.69
N TYR A 52 -7.78 12.81 -2.34
CA TYR A 52 -7.31 12.49 -1.00
C TYR A 52 -5.95 11.82 -1.07
N ARG A 53 -5.13 12.10 -0.06
CA ARG A 53 -3.79 11.54 0.10
C ARG A 53 -3.66 11.05 1.54
N ARG A 54 -3.23 9.82 1.72
CA ARG A 54 -2.90 9.25 3.03
C ARG A 54 -1.52 8.61 2.96
N PHE A 55 -0.71 8.81 3.98
CA PHE A 55 0.63 8.23 4.06
C PHE A 55 0.87 7.67 5.44
N ASP A 56 1.70 6.64 5.49
CA ASP A 56 2.16 6.02 6.71
C ASP A 56 3.56 5.44 6.50
N GLY A 57 4.57 6.16 7.01
CA GLY A 57 5.98 5.84 6.79
C GLY A 57 6.32 5.81 5.30
N GLY A 58 6.87 4.69 4.82
CA GLY A 58 7.21 4.50 3.41
C GLY A 58 6.02 4.16 2.50
N MET A 59 4.82 3.92 3.06
CA MET A 59 3.61 3.63 2.31
C MET A 59 2.79 4.89 2.06
N GLU A 60 2.20 4.99 0.90
CA GLU A 60 1.34 6.11 0.54
C GLU A 60 0.22 5.66 -0.39
N GLU A 61 -1.00 6.17 -0.18
CA GLU A 61 -2.15 5.90 -1.04
C GLU A 61 -2.78 7.20 -1.48
N TRP A 62 -3.05 7.29 -2.78
CA TRP A 62 -3.75 8.40 -3.42
C TRP A 62 -5.11 7.93 -3.89
N GLU A 63 -6.14 8.70 -3.54
CA GLU A 63 -7.52 8.46 -3.96
C GLU A 63 -7.97 9.55 -4.93
N TYR A 64 -8.47 9.12 -6.07
CA TYR A 64 -9.08 9.96 -7.08
C TYR A 64 -10.56 9.64 -7.18
N ARG A 65 -11.40 10.67 -7.19
CA ARG A 65 -12.84 10.59 -7.38
C ARG A 65 -13.22 11.34 -8.65
N GLY A 66 -13.93 10.66 -9.52
CA GLY A 66 -14.29 11.23 -10.80
C GLY A 66 -15.21 10.34 -11.60
N TYR A 67 -15.39 10.67 -12.88
CA TYR A 67 -16.17 9.89 -13.81
C TYR A 67 -15.23 9.02 -14.65
N LEU A 68 -15.50 7.72 -14.76
CA LEU A 68 -14.83 6.85 -15.73
C LEU A 68 -15.79 6.63 -16.90
N SER A 69 -15.39 7.06 -18.09
CA SER A 69 -16.15 7.00 -19.36
C SER A 69 -17.00 5.74 -19.64
N LYS A 70 -16.65 4.57 -19.09
CA LYS A 70 -17.43 3.32 -19.24
C LYS A 70 -18.10 2.83 -17.95
N ALA A 71 -17.69 3.33 -16.79
CA ALA A 71 -18.09 2.82 -15.48
C ALA A 71 -18.99 3.80 -14.70
N GLY A 72 -19.02 5.09 -15.06
CA GLY A 72 -19.73 6.13 -14.33
C GLY A 72 -18.90 6.73 -13.19
N PRO A 73 -19.52 7.37 -12.19
CA PRO A 73 -18.85 7.84 -10.99
C PRO A 73 -18.03 6.71 -10.36
N SER A 74 -16.75 6.97 -10.12
CA SER A 74 -15.78 5.96 -9.74
C SER A 74 -14.74 6.52 -8.79
N VAL A 75 -14.17 5.62 -8.00
CA VAL A 75 -13.04 5.85 -7.11
C VAL A 75 -11.85 5.03 -7.61
N ILE A 76 -10.68 5.65 -7.68
CA ILE A 76 -9.42 5.02 -8.08
C ILE A 76 -8.44 5.21 -6.93
N CYS A 77 -7.89 4.12 -6.42
CA CYS A 77 -6.88 4.13 -5.37
C CYS A 77 -5.55 3.65 -5.94
N VAL A 78 -4.49 4.46 -5.80
CA VAL A 78 -3.12 4.11 -6.21
C VAL A 78 -2.25 4.01 -4.96
N ASN A 79 -1.61 2.85 -4.78
CA ASN A 79 -0.74 2.57 -3.65
C ASN A 79 0.74 2.69 -4.06
N PHE A 80 1.54 3.31 -3.20
CA PHE A 80 2.95 3.58 -3.40
C PHE A 80 3.79 3.08 -2.22
N ILE A 81 5.00 2.60 -2.54
CA ILE A 81 6.11 2.41 -1.60
C ILE A 81 7.36 3.00 -2.23
N ASP A 82 8.13 3.77 -1.45
CA ASP A 82 9.36 4.43 -1.90
C ASP A 82 9.20 5.20 -3.23
N ASN A 83 8.12 5.98 -3.34
CA ASN A 83 7.76 6.73 -4.54
C ASN A 83 7.51 5.85 -5.78
N ARG A 84 7.14 4.57 -5.63
CA ARG A 84 6.81 3.67 -6.74
C ARG A 84 5.44 3.05 -6.58
N VAL A 85 4.67 2.98 -7.66
CA VAL A 85 3.38 2.29 -7.72
C VAL A 85 3.59 0.82 -7.38
N ILE A 86 2.94 0.36 -6.33
CA ILE A 86 2.88 -1.07 -5.98
C ILE A 86 1.56 -1.68 -6.38
N GLY A 87 0.45 -0.93 -6.32
CA GLY A 87 -0.89 -1.45 -6.63
C GLY A 87 -1.86 -0.37 -7.05
N LEU A 88 -2.93 -0.77 -7.75
CA LEU A 88 -3.99 0.11 -8.21
C LEU A 88 -5.33 -0.65 -8.16
N ASP A 89 -6.34 -0.01 -7.60
CA ASP A 89 -7.72 -0.48 -7.58
C ASP A 89 -8.66 0.60 -8.16
N SER A 90 -9.72 0.17 -8.84
CA SER A 90 -10.77 1.08 -9.32
C SER A 90 -12.15 0.46 -9.24
N PHE A 91 -13.11 1.22 -8.70
CA PHE A 91 -14.48 0.73 -8.44
C PHE A 91 -15.51 1.87 -8.58
N LYS A 92 -16.79 1.51 -8.70
CA LYS A 92 -17.89 2.48 -8.81
C LYS A 92 -18.14 3.19 -7.48
N ASP A 93 -18.40 4.49 -7.52
CA ASP A 93 -18.75 5.29 -6.34
C ASP A 93 -20.19 4.99 -5.89
N GLY A 94 -20.41 4.77 -4.60
CA GLY A 94 -21.72 4.43 -4.02
C GLY A 94 -22.24 3.00 -4.25
N ALA A 95 -21.42 2.06 -4.72
CA ALA A 95 -21.81 0.65 -4.79
C ALA A 95 -22.10 0.09 -3.37
N PRO A 96 -23.23 -0.64 -3.13
CA PRO A 96 -23.48 -1.28 -1.85
C PRO A 96 -22.36 -2.30 -1.55
N THR A 97 -21.58 -2.03 -0.51
CA THR A 97 -20.69 -3.03 0.09
C THR A 97 -21.59 -4.07 0.79
N VAL A 98 -21.56 -5.33 0.35
CA VAL A 98 -22.56 -6.41 0.59
C VAL A 98 -22.87 -6.71 2.10
N PRO A 99 -23.79 -7.66 2.41
CA PRO A 99 -24.96 -7.59 3.32
C PRO A 99 -24.61 -7.47 4.84
N PRO A 100 -25.58 -7.32 5.78
CA PRO A 100 -25.26 -7.16 7.19
C PRO A 100 -24.50 -8.40 7.72
N ALA A 101 -23.25 -8.18 8.15
CA ALA A 101 -22.34 -9.23 8.59
C ALA A 101 -22.56 -9.63 10.06
N PRO A 102 -22.33 -10.92 10.41
CA PRO A 102 -22.37 -11.41 11.77
C PRO A 102 -21.20 -10.85 12.62
N SER A 103 -21.50 -10.53 13.87
CA SER A 103 -20.56 -9.97 14.84
C SER A 103 -19.49 -10.98 15.26
N PHE A 104 -18.20 -10.64 15.13
CA PHE A 104 -17.12 -11.38 15.79
C PHE A 104 -16.66 -10.62 17.04
N SER A 105 -16.77 -11.26 18.20
CA SER A 105 -16.28 -10.73 19.48
C SER A 105 -14.80 -11.07 19.65
N LEU A 106 -13.92 -10.08 19.55
CA LEU A 106 -12.57 -10.17 20.13
C LEU A 106 -12.71 -9.87 21.62
N GLY A 107 -12.48 -10.86 22.47
CA GLY A 107 -12.77 -10.84 23.91
C GLY A 107 -11.92 -9.91 24.78
N ILE A 108 -11.74 -8.64 24.39
CA ILE A 108 -11.20 -7.57 25.23
C ILE A 108 -12.01 -6.31 24.90
N GLY A 109 -12.73 -5.78 25.90
CA GLY A 109 -13.79 -4.78 25.77
C GLY A 109 -13.36 -3.41 25.23
N GLY A 110 -13.18 -3.32 23.91
CA GLY A 110 -13.16 -2.08 23.15
C GLY A 110 -13.95 -2.29 21.86
N THR A 111 -15.12 -1.65 21.73
CA THR A 111 -15.86 -1.62 20.46
C THR A 111 -15.12 -0.71 19.49
N VAL A 112 -14.24 -1.28 18.67
CA VAL A 112 -13.70 -0.58 17.50
C VAL A 112 -14.79 -0.68 16.43
N SER A 113 -15.40 0.45 16.06
CA SER A 113 -16.26 0.47 14.86
C SER A 113 -15.38 0.19 13.65
N ALA A 114 -15.37 -1.07 13.21
CA ALA A 114 -14.75 -1.48 11.97
C ALA A 114 -15.57 -0.91 10.80
N SER A 115 -15.31 0.36 10.45
CA SER A 115 -15.64 0.90 9.12
C SER A 115 -14.52 0.65 8.10
N GLU A 116 -13.50 -0.13 8.46
CA GLU A 116 -12.53 -0.69 7.54
C GLU A 116 -12.79 -2.19 7.45
N VAL A 117 -13.13 -2.67 6.25
CA VAL A 117 -12.63 -3.92 5.64
C VAL A 117 -13.62 -4.46 4.61
N GLY A 118 -13.23 -4.37 3.34
CA GLY A 118 -13.92 -5.08 2.27
C GLY A 118 -13.48 -4.78 0.84
N HIS A 119 -12.26 -4.27 0.60
CA HIS A 119 -11.71 -4.13 -0.75
C HIS A 119 -10.40 -4.92 -0.78
N SER A 120 -10.30 -5.90 -1.66
CA SER A 120 -9.21 -6.89 -1.81
C SER A 120 -7.85 -6.40 -1.28
N TYR A 121 -7.52 -6.74 -0.03
CA TYR A 121 -6.29 -6.33 0.67
C TYR A 121 -5.02 -7.00 0.14
N SER A 122 -5.09 -7.69 -1.01
CA SER A 122 -3.96 -8.45 -1.55
C SER A 122 -2.74 -7.60 -1.89
N TYR A 123 -2.88 -6.27 -1.99
CA TYR A 123 -1.79 -5.35 -2.33
C TYR A 123 -1.40 -4.37 -1.23
N ARG A 124 -2.14 -4.34 -0.12
CA ARG A 124 -1.89 -3.37 0.95
C ARG A 124 -1.12 -4.03 2.07
N ALA A 125 0.07 -3.52 2.36
CA ALA A 125 0.80 -3.94 3.53
C ALA A 125 0.12 -3.45 4.82
N MET A 126 0.33 -4.20 5.90
CA MET A 126 -0.06 -3.82 7.25
C MET A 126 0.37 -2.38 7.52
N ARG A 127 -0.51 -1.55 8.08
CA ARG A 127 -0.18 -0.14 8.38
C ARG A 127 0.92 -0.08 9.46
N ASN A 128 1.71 0.98 9.55
CA ASN A 128 2.79 1.03 10.56
C ASN A 128 2.26 1.11 11.99
N ASP A 129 1.13 1.76 12.21
CA ASP A 129 0.51 1.84 13.54
C ASP A 129 0.00 0.47 14.02
N GLU A 130 -0.58 -0.30 13.10
CA GLU A 130 -0.95 -1.70 13.31
C GLU A 130 0.29 -2.59 13.45
N PHE A 131 1.26 -2.44 12.56
CA PHE A 131 2.52 -3.19 12.57
C PHE A 131 3.33 -2.96 13.83
N ALA A 132 3.30 -1.75 14.41
CA ALA A 132 3.96 -1.48 15.68
C ALA A 132 3.38 -2.34 16.82
N ARG A 133 2.06 -2.52 16.85
CA ARG A 133 1.38 -3.40 17.83
C ARG A 133 1.71 -4.87 17.53
N PHE A 134 1.57 -5.28 16.27
CA PHE A 134 1.90 -6.62 15.81
C PHE A 134 3.34 -7.03 16.14
N LEU A 135 4.31 -6.14 15.91
CA LEU A 135 5.72 -6.36 16.20
C LEU A 135 5.96 -6.52 17.71
N ASN A 136 5.28 -5.73 18.55
CA ASN A 136 5.37 -5.84 20.00
C ASN A 136 4.74 -7.16 20.50
N ASP A 137 3.60 -7.56 19.94
CA ASP A 137 2.95 -8.83 20.26
C ASP A 137 3.83 -10.02 19.86
N ALA A 138 4.45 -9.98 18.67
CA ALA A 138 5.40 -10.98 18.21
C ALA A 138 6.65 -11.03 19.12
N LYS A 139 7.17 -9.86 19.52
CA LYS A 139 8.32 -9.76 20.44
C LYS A 139 7.99 -10.31 21.84
N SER A 140 6.74 -10.18 22.29
CA SER A 140 6.30 -10.68 23.60
C SER A 140 6.26 -12.21 23.70
N LYS A 141 6.31 -12.93 22.56
CA LYS A 141 6.30 -14.39 22.53
C LYS A 141 7.63 -14.93 23.06
N THR A 142 7.55 -15.80 24.06
CA THR A 142 8.71 -16.43 24.72
C THR A 142 9.47 -17.36 23.78
N PHE A 143 8.76 -18.16 22.99
CA PHE A 143 9.36 -19.15 22.09
C PHE A 143 9.36 -18.67 20.65
N ASP A 144 10.45 -18.97 19.94
CA ASP A 144 10.62 -18.61 18.52
C ASP A 144 9.60 -19.34 17.62
N SER A 145 9.15 -20.54 18.00
CA SER A 145 8.07 -21.26 17.33
C SER A 145 6.75 -20.49 17.40
N ASP A 146 6.34 -20.07 18.60
CA ASP A 146 5.08 -19.33 18.81
C ASP A 146 5.08 -18.00 18.07
N ARG A 147 6.26 -17.35 18.03
CA ARG A 147 6.45 -16.13 17.23
C ARG A 147 6.30 -16.40 15.74
N THR A 148 6.89 -17.49 15.25
CA THR A 148 6.83 -17.88 13.84
C THR A 148 5.40 -18.22 13.42
N ASP A 149 4.68 -19.00 14.23
CA ASP A 149 3.26 -19.35 13.99
C ASP A 149 2.37 -18.11 13.98
N PHE A 150 2.64 -17.14 14.86
CA PHE A 150 1.93 -15.87 14.90
C PHE A 150 2.17 -15.05 13.63
N ILE A 151 3.41 -14.99 13.15
CA ILE A 151 3.78 -14.31 11.91
C ILE A 151 3.16 -14.99 10.68
N GLU A 152 3.22 -16.31 10.61
CA GLU A 152 2.66 -17.09 9.50
C GLU A 152 1.15 -16.89 9.37
N LYS A 153 0.42 -16.91 10.49
CA LYS A 153 -1.02 -16.63 10.50
C LYS A 153 -1.33 -15.24 9.93
N ALA A 154 -0.56 -14.22 10.30
CA ALA A 154 -0.76 -12.88 9.75
C ALA A 154 -0.40 -12.78 8.27
N ALA A 155 0.69 -13.42 7.83
CA ALA A 155 1.11 -13.46 6.42
C ALA A 155 0.09 -14.15 5.49
N SER A 156 -0.79 -14.99 6.04
CA SER A 156 -1.88 -15.62 5.27
C SER A 156 -3.02 -14.67 4.90
N SER A 157 -3.17 -13.55 5.62
CA SER A 157 -4.33 -12.65 5.48
C SER A 157 -3.95 -11.19 5.24
N THR A 158 -2.69 -10.81 5.46
CA THR A 158 -2.22 -9.42 5.38
C THR A 158 -0.90 -9.34 4.61
N GLY A 159 -0.71 -8.27 3.83
CA GLY A 159 0.55 -7.99 3.16
C GLY A 159 1.61 -7.41 4.11
N PHE A 160 2.88 -7.56 3.77
CA PHE A 160 3.99 -6.92 4.48
C PHE A 160 4.89 -6.16 3.52
N THR A 161 5.47 -5.05 3.97
CA THR A 161 6.59 -4.43 3.23
C THR A 161 7.89 -5.17 3.53
N SER A 162 8.86 -5.06 2.65
CA SER A 162 10.20 -5.63 2.82
C SER A 162 10.87 -5.06 4.08
N GLU A 163 10.60 -3.80 4.41
CA GLU A 163 11.08 -3.15 5.63
C GLU A 163 10.43 -3.72 6.90
N GLN A 164 9.15 -4.07 6.83
CA GLN A 164 8.47 -4.78 7.92
C GLN A 164 9.03 -6.19 8.09
N CYS A 165 9.30 -6.91 6.99
CA CYS A 165 9.95 -8.22 7.04
C CYS A 165 11.34 -8.13 7.71
N ARG A 166 12.13 -7.12 7.33
CA ARG A 166 13.44 -6.81 7.92
C ARG A 166 13.35 -6.62 9.44
N ARG A 167 12.33 -5.92 9.93
CA ARG A 167 12.09 -5.72 11.37
C ARG A 167 11.65 -6.99 12.08
N LEU A 168 10.84 -7.84 11.45
CA LEU A 168 10.38 -9.11 12.03
C LEU A 168 11.53 -10.10 12.22
N ILE A 169 12.42 -10.23 11.24
CA ILE A 169 13.53 -11.19 11.33
C ILE A 169 14.56 -10.79 12.40
N LYS A 170 14.65 -9.51 12.76
CA LYS A 170 15.48 -9.03 13.87
C LYS A 170 15.04 -9.51 15.24
N LEU A 171 13.83 -10.10 15.35
CA LEU A 171 13.39 -10.75 16.58
C LEU A 171 14.09 -12.09 16.83
N TYR A 172 14.78 -12.64 15.82
CA TYR A 172 15.45 -13.94 15.90
C TYR A 172 16.96 -13.77 16.02
N SER A 173 17.58 -14.58 16.86
CA SER A 173 19.02 -14.53 17.12
C SER A 173 19.84 -15.22 16.02
N PHE A 174 19.30 -16.27 15.42
CA PHE A 174 20.01 -17.14 14.47
C PHE A 174 19.47 -17.02 13.06
N ASP A 175 20.38 -17.00 12.08
CA ASP A 175 20.06 -16.86 10.66
C ASP A 175 19.22 -17.99 10.09
N ASP A 176 19.30 -19.20 10.65
CA ASP A 176 18.47 -20.32 10.22
C ASP A 176 16.99 -20.04 10.44
N ASP A 177 16.64 -19.43 11.58
CA ASP A 177 15.27 -19.05 11.88
C ASP A 177 14.84 -17.81 11.09
N ARG A 178 15.72 -16.81 10.96
CA ARG A 178 15.49 -15.65 10.07
C ARG A 178 15.22 -16.11 8.64
N THR A 179 15.96 -17.10 8.14
CA THR A 179 15.80 -17.69 6.81
C THR A 179 14.42 -18.35 6.66
N LYS A 180 13.96 -19.11 7.66
CA LYS A 180 12.62 -19.72 7.65
C LYS A 180 11.54 -18.64 7.59
N VAL A 181 11.63 -17.63 8.44
CA VAL A 181 10.65 -16.53 8.53
C VAL A 181 10.61 -15.71 7.24
N LEU A 182 11.76 -15.41 6.62
CA LEU A 182 11.80 -14.73 5.32
C LEU A 182 11.06 -15.51 4.23
N LYS A 183 11.17 -16.84 4.22
CA LYS A 183 10.45 -17.69 3.25
C LYS A 183 8.94 -17.69 3.50
N ILE A 184 8.51 -17.66 4.77
CA ILE A 184 7.09 -17.54 5.17
C ILE A 184 6.51 -16.19 4.73
N LEU A 185 7.26 -15.12 4.92
CA LEU A 185 6.80 -13.76 4.63
C LEU A 185 6.78 -13.44 3.13
N TYR A 186 7.76 -13.93 2.36
CA TYR A 186 7.95 -13.55 0.95
C TYR A 186 6.70 -13.64 0.05
N PRO A 187 5.84 -14.67 0.16
CA PRO A 187 4.57 -14.72 -0.58
C PRO A 187 3.68 -13.48 -0.38
N SER A 188 3.66 -12.92 0.84
CA SER A 188 2.85 -11.77 1.27
C SER A 188 3.52 -10.41 1.07
N VAL A 189 4.76 -10.38 0.55
CA VAL A 189 5.50 -9.12 0.36
C VAL A 189 4.92 -8.31 -0.80
N VAL A 190 4.56 -7.06 -0.54
CA VAL A 190 3.92 -6.17 -1.52
C VAL A 190 4.94 -5.44 -2.43
N ASP A 191 6.14 -5.19 -1.92
CA ASP A 191 7.26 -4.49 -2.58
C ASP A 191 8.43 -5.45 -2.86
N LYS A 192 8.16 -6.57 -3.54
CA LYS A 192 9.15 -7.66 -3.76
C LYS A 192 10.49 -7.21 -4.36
N ASP A 193 10.50 -6.14 -5.14
CA ASP A 193 11.73 -5.58 -5.74
C ASP A 193 12.69 -5.05 -4.67
N ASN A 194 12.17 -4.64 -3.51
CA ASN A 194 12.93 -4.15 -2.35
C ASN A 194 13.31 -5.28 -1.37
N PHE A 195 12.91 -6.53 -1.61
CA PHE A 195 13.07 -7.61 -0.62
C PHE A 195 14.52 -7.89 -0.22
N SER A 196 15.48 -7.48 -1.05
CA SER A 196 16.92 -7.56 -0.75
C SER A 196 17.29 -6.92 0.59
N ILE A 197 16.60 -5.86 1.03
CA ILE A 197 16.88 -5.19 2.32
C ILE A 197 16.67 -6.11 3.52
N ALA A 198 15.73 -7.07 3.42
CA ALA A 198 15.47 -8.04 4.48
C ALA A 198 16.46 -9.21 4.39
N VAL A 199 16.79 -9.65 3.18
CA VAL A 199 17.82 -10.69 2.97
C VAL A 199 19.18 -10.21 3.47
N ASP A 200 19.50 -8.93 3.31
CA ASP A 200 20.80 -8.38 3.67
C ASP A 200 21.04 -8.19 5.18
N GLU A 201 20.04 -8.47 6.01
CA GLU A 201 20.20 -8.57 7.48
C GLU A 201 20.71 -9.95 7.94
N LEU A 202 20.75 -10.96 7.07
CA LEU A 202 21.31 -12.26 7.42
C LEU A 202 22.83 -12.16 7.54
N ASP A 203 23.42 -12.58 8.65
CA ASP A 203 24.85 -12.50 8.91
C ASP A 203 25.68 -13.38 7.95
N PHE A 204 25.18 -14.56 7.58
CA PHE A 204 25.91 -15.53 6.75
C PHE A 204 25.50 -15.49 5.27
N LEU A 205 26.51 -15.47 4.39
CA LEU A 205 26.31 -15.49 2.93
C LEU A 205 25.56 -16.75 2.44
N SER A 206 25.74 -17.90 3.09
CA SER A 206 25.03 -19.15 2.80
C SER A 206 23.51 -18.99 2.98
N ASN A 207 23.10 -18.34 4.06
CA ASN A 207 21.70 -18.08 4.37
C ASN A 207 21.11 -17.07 3.38
N ARG A 208 21.87 -16.01 3.03
CA ARG A 208 21.48 -15.07 1.96
C ARG A 208 21.26 -15.78 0.62
N SER A 209 22.18 -16.66 0.21
CA SER A 209 22.04 -17.43 -1.03
C SER A 209 20.78 -18.29 -0.99
N THR A 210 20.55 -18.99 0.12
CA THR A 210 19.39 -19.86 0.33
C THR A 210 18.06 -19.11 0.14
N VAL A 211 17.95 -17.88 0.67
CA VAL A 211 16.74 -17.06 0.48
C VAL A 211 16.64 -16.56 -0.97
N LYS A 212 17.74 -16.10 -1.57
CA LYS A 212 17.75 -15.63 -2.97
C LYS A 212 17.34 -16.73 -3.95
N ASP A 213 17.82 -17.96 -3.75
CA ASP A 213 17.45 -19.11 -4.57
C ASP A 213 15.97 -19.47 -4.41
N PHE A 214 15.44 -19.44 -3.18
CA PHE A 214 14.01 -19.61 -2.93
C PHE A 214 13.17 -18.54 -3.65
N VAL A 215 13.52 -17.26 -3.51
CA VAL A 215 12.83 -16.13 -4.15
C VAL A 215 12.79 -16.29 -5.66
N LYS A 216 13.94 -16.64 -6.27
CA LYS A 216 14.06 -16.87 -7.71
C LYS A 216 13.17 -18.01 -8.19
N ASN A 217 13.10 -19.10 -7.43
CA ASN A 217 12.26 -20.24 -7.77
C ASN A 217 10.76 -19.91 -7.60
N TYR A 218 10.39 -19.25 -6.50
CA TYR A 218 9.01 -18.82 -6.25
C TYR A 218 8.46 -17.92 -7.37
N ASN A 219 9.26 -16.94 -7.83
CA ASN A 219 8.85 -16.02 -8.89
C ASN A 219 8.77 -16.66 -10.28
N ARG A 220 9.36 -17.85 -10.49
CA ARG A 220 9.24 -18.59 -11.75
C ARG A 220 7.97 -19.43 -11.82
N THR A 221 7.44 -19.82 -10.66
CA THR A 221 6.28 -20.73 -10.53
C THR A 221 4.94 -20.00 -10.40
N LYS A 222 4.95 -18.66 -10.32
CA LYS A 222 3.80 -17.78 -10.19
C LYS A 222 3.70 -16.88 -11.41
#